data_AF-A0A845GHT6-F1
#
_entry.id   AF-A0A845GHT6-F1
#
_cell.length_a   1.000
_cell.length_b   1.000
_cell.length_c   1.000
_cell.angle_alpha   90.00
_cell.angle_beta   90.00
_cell.angle_gamma   90.00
#
_symmetry.space_group_name_H-M   'P 1'
#
loop_
_entity.id
_entity.type
_entity.pdbx_description
1 polymer ?
#
loop_
_entity_poly.entity_id
_entity_poly.type
_entity_poly.pdbx_seq_one_letter_code
_entity_poly.pdbx_strand_id
1 'polypeptide(L)' 'MSISNGRLFWDVHQAGYQDFYCYDSVELAVQGMMSFDPARDKEPVGWHRHASTGRRRPAGDASKEYINM' A
#
# COMPACT_ATOMS: atom_id res chain seq x y z
N MET A 1 -8.59 -7.93 3.36
CA MET A 1 -7.26 -7.95 3.98
C MET A 1 -6.83 -9.38 4.19
N SER A 2 -5.61 -9.73 3.82
CA SER A 2 -4.99 -11.01 4.15
C SER A 2 -3.66 -10.75 4.86
N ILE A 3 -3.33 -11.60 5.82
CA ILE A 3 -2.06 -11.55 6.56
C ILE A 3 -1.21 -12.70 6.04
N SER A 4 -0.07 -12.39 5.44
CA SER A 4 0.97 -13.38 5.16
C SER A 4 2.35 -12.80 5.50
N ASN A 5 3.21 -13.61 6.14
CA ASN A 5 4.57 -13.21 6.56
C ASN A 5 4.66 -11.90 7.36
N GLY A 6 3.69 -11.61 8.23
CA GLY A 6 3.67 -10.40 9.06
C GLY A 6 3.40 -9.09 8.31
N ARG A 7 2.98 -9.16 7.04
CA ARG A 7 2.65 -7.99 6.22
C ARG A 7 1.16 -7.96 5.95
N LEU A 8 0.58 -6.77 6.13
CA LEU A 8 -0.83 -6.53 5.84
C LEU A 8 -0.95 -6.06 4.39
N PHE A 9 -1.69 -6.83 3.60
CA PHE A 9 -1.93 -6.53 2.19
C PHE A 9 -3.31 -5.87 2.06
N TRP A 10 -3.32 -4.64 1.56
CA TRP A 10 -4.54 -3.99 1.11
C TRP A 10 -4.66 -4.08 -0.40
N ASP A 11 -5.68 -4.83 -0.82
CA ASP A 11 -6.19 -4.87 -2.19
C ASP A 11 -7.38 -3.91 -2.33
N VAL A 12 -7.31 -3.05 -3.34
CA VAL A 12 -8.32 -2.02 -3.64
C VAL A 12 -9.35 -2.48 -4.68
N HIS A 13 -9.21 -3.69 -5.24
CA HIS A 13 -10.13 -4.23 -6.24
C HIS A 13 -11.14 -5.22 -5.66
N GLN A 14 -12.43 -5.03 -5.97
CA GLN A 14 -13.54 -5.87 -5.47
C GLN A 14 -13.52 -7.32 -5.96
N ALA A 15 -12.85 -7.61 -7.09
CA ALA A 15 -12.97 -8.89 -7.80
C ALA A 15 -11.63 -9.58 -8.08
N GLY A 16 -10.53 -9.15 -7.48
CA GLY A 16 -9.25 -9.83 -7.63
C GLY A 16 -8.09 -9.10 -6.99
N TYR A 17 -7.17 -9.90 -6.45
CA TYR A 17 -5.87 -9.56 -5.88
C TYR A 17 -4.90 -8.92 -6.88
N GLN A 18 -5.26 -7.76 -7.43
CA GLN A 18 -4.55 -7.14 -8.55
C GLN A 18 -3.55 -6.06 -8.12
N ASP A 19 -3.81 -5.34 -7.04
CA ASP A 19 -2.97 -4.23 -6.61
C ASP A 19 -2.74 -4.23 -5.11
N PHE A 20 -1.47 -4.11 -4.69
CA PHE A 20 -1.07 -4.40 -3.32
C PHE A 20 -0.11 -3.37 -2.77
N TYR A 21 -0.55 -2.72 -1.70
CA TYR A 21 0.23 -1.76 -0.93
C TYR A 21 0.69 -2.40 0.39
N CYS A 22 2.01 -2.45 0.59
CA CYS A 22 2.62 -2.96 1.80
C CYS A 22 2.97 -1.81 2.75
N TYR A 23 2.68 -2.02 4.03
CA TYR A 23 2.94 -1.08 5.11
C TYR A 23 3.97 -1.62 6.10
N ASP A 24 4.61 -0.73 6.86
CA ASP A 24 5.66 -1.11 7.83
C ASP A 24 5.05 -1.67 9.12
N SER A 25 3.80 -1.31 9.43
CA SER A 25 3.06 -1.83 10.58
C SER A 25 1.57 -2.00 10.25
N VAL A 26 0.87 -2.72 11.12
CA VAL A 26 -0.58 -2.92 11.02
C VAL A 26 -1.33 -1.60 11.19
N GLU A 27 -0.89 -0.77 12.12
CA GLU A 27 -1.50 0.54 12.43
C GLU A 27 -1.46 1.46 11.22
N LEU A 28 -0.31 1.52 10.52
CA LEU A 28 -0.18 2.31 9.29
C LEU A 28 -1.07 1.75 8.18
N ALA A 29 -1.21 0.43 8.09
CA ALA A 29 -2.08 -0.19 7.11
C ALA A 29 -3.56 0.13 7.38
N VAL A 30 -3.99 0.08 8.64
CA VAL A 30 -5.35 0.45 9.05
C VAL A 30 -5.61 1.93 8.83
N GLN A 31 -4.65 2.80 9.15
CA GLN A 31 -4.78 4.24 8.91
C GLN A 31 -4.85 4.56 7.43
N GLY A 32 -3.99 3.94 6.61
CA GLY A 32 -4.09 3.98 5.16
C GLY A 32 -5.47 3.55 4.70
N MET A 33 -5.98 2.44 5.25
CA MET A 33 -7.33 1.94 4.99
C MET A 33 -8.42 2.97 5.20
N MET A 34 -8.46 3.55 6.39
CA MET A 34 -9.53 4.46 6.79
C MET A 34 -9.45 5.82 6.07
N SER A 35 -8.27 6.20 5.58
CA SER A 35 -8.04 7.53 5.00
C SER A 35 -8.18 7.56 3.47
N PHE A 36 -8.06 6.42 2.79
CA PHE A 36 -8.07 6.40 1.33
C PHE A 36 -9.51 6.40 0.78
N ASP A 37 -9.78 7.40 -0.05
CA ASP A 37 -11.03 7.54 -0.77
C ASP A 37 -10.79 7.29 -2.26
N PRO A 38 -11.21 6.13 -2.82
CA PRO A 38 -10.97 5.83 -4.22
C PRO A 38 -11.71 6.75 -5.20
N ALA A 39 -12.67 7.57 -4.75
CA ALA A 39 -13.30 8.59 -5.58
C ALA A 39 -12.44 9.86 -5.74
N ARG A 40 -11.46 10.07 -4.85
CA ARG A 40 -10.62 11.28 -4.78
C ARG A 40 -9.14 11.00 -4.97
N ASP A 41 -8.68 9.86 -4.49
CA ASP A 41 -7.28 9.49 -4.42
C ASP A 41 -6.97 8.38 -5.43
N LYS A 42 -5.79 8.46 -6.05
CA LYS A 42 -5.32 7.43 -6.99
C LYS A 42 -4.71 6.22 -6.29
N GLU A 43 -4.13 6.43 -5.11
CA GLU A 43 -3.43 5.42 -4.33
C GLU A 43 -3.48 5.80 -2.85
N PRO A 44 -3.45 4.80 -1.94
CA PRO A 44 -3.42 5.10 -0.51
C PRO A 44 -2.08 5.73 -0.11
N VAL A 45 -2.06 6.40 1.03
CA VAL A 45 -0.84 7.01 1.60
C VAL A 45 -0.13 6.06 2.56
N GLY A 46 1.15 6.31 2.85
CA GLY A 46 1.90 5.63 3.93
C GLY A 46 2.42 4.22 3.61
N TRP A 47 2.18 3.70 2.41
CA TRP A 47 2.76 2.42 1.98
C TRP A 47 4.23 2.57 1.62
N HIS A 48 5.06 1.56 1.92
CA HIS A 48 6.51 1.58 1.61
C HIS A 48 6.90 0.72 0.41
N ARG A 49 6.06 -0.25 0.02
CA ARG A 49 6.28 -1.07 -1.17
C ARG A 49 4.97 -1.34 -1.90
N HIS A 50 5.00 -1.11 -3.20
CA HIS A 50 3.97 -1.55 -4.11
C HIS A 50 4.37 -2.88 -4.76
N ALA A 51 3.58 -3.92 -4.59
CA ALA A 51 4.01 -5.27 -4.93
C ALA A 51 4.05 -5.53 -6.45
N SER A 52 3.12 -4.94 -7.20
CA SER A 52 2.93 -5.17 -8.64
C SER A 52 3.92 -4.38 -9.50
N THR A 53 4.26 -3.15 -9.10
CA THR A 53 5.11 -2.26 -9.92
C THR A 53 6.56 -2.14 -9.43
N GLY A 54 6.88 -2.69 -8.26
CA GLY A 54 8.22 -2.56 -7.67
C GLY A 54 8.54 -1.16 -7.11
N ARG A 55 7.57 -0.22 -7.11
CA ARG A 55 7.72 1.10 -6.47
C ARG A 55 7.95 0.93 -4.98
N ARG A 56 8.83 1.77 -4.43
CA ARG A 56 9.17 1.81 -3.01
C ARG A 56 9.19 3.25 -2.51
N ARG A 57 8.73 3.44 -1.28
CA ARG A 57 8.69 4.71 -0.56
C ARG A 57 9.29 4.50 0.82
N PRO A 58 10.56 4.88 1.07
CA PRO A 58 11.13 4.79 2.41
C PRO A 58 10.23 5.47 3.45
N ALA A 59 9.88 4.75 4.51
CA ALA A 59 8.96 5.22 5.57
C ALA A 59 7.60 5.72 5.06
N GLY A 60 7.14 5.25 3.89
CA GLY A 60 5.88 5.68 3.29
C GLY A 60 5.89 7.07 2.65
N ASP A 61 7.06 7.70 2.52
CA ASP A 61 7.23 9.04 1.98
C ASP A 61 7.20 9.05 0.44
N ALA A 62 6.13 9.60 -0.13
CA ALA A 62 5.94 9.68 -1.57
C ALA A 62 7.00 10.54 -2.27
N SER A 63 7.63 11.50 -1.58
CA SER A 63 8.69 12.33 -2.16
C SER A 63 9.99 11.58 -2.38
N LYS A 64 10.17 10.44 -1.71
CA LYS A 64 11.35 9.56 -1.79
C LYS A 64 11.08 8.32 -2.61
N GLU A 65 10.07 8.35 -3.45
CA GLU A 65 9.71 7.21 -4.25
C GLU A 65 10.80 6.84 -5.25
N TYR A 66 11.10 5.55 -5.36
CA TYR A 66 11.96 5.00 -6.38
C TYR A 66 11.42 3.65 -6.88
N ILE A 67 11.87 3.24 -8.06
CA ILE A 67 11.57 1.92 -8.62
C ILE A 67 12.81 1.04 -8.40
N ASN A 68 12.63 -0.07 -7.69
CA ASN A 68 13.68 -1.07 -7.59
C ASN A 68 13.52 -2.06 -8.75
N MET A 69 14.36 -1.91 -9.79
CA MET A 69 14.47 -2.84 -10.91
C MET A 69 14.79 -4.26 -10.44
#